data_AF-L1JGR4-F1
#
_entry.id   AF-L1JGR4-F1
#
_cell.length_a   1.000
_cell.length_b   1.000
_cell.length_c   1.000
_cell.angle_alpha   90.00
_cell.angle_beta   90.00
_cell.angle_gamma   90.00
#
_symmetry.space_group_name_H-M   'P 1'
#
loop_
_entity.id
_entity.type
_entity.pdbx_description
1 polymer ?
#
loop_
_entity_poly.entity_id
_entity_poly.type
_entity_poly.pdbx_seq_one_letter_code
_entity_poly.pdbx_strand_id
1 'polypeptide(L)'
;MQEQPPPRHQKGPTICVHNRILAQCKECGGSGICCHKKRRSLCKECGGSSICVHNRQKSRCKECGGASFCVHGRIKSRCKECDGTSICEHKRRKSRCKECKGTGICEHNKQRSRCKDCGGSSICSHGRVRYQCKDCGGKAICEHKRMRTRCKECKGASICQHDKVRYRCKECKAASMCEHGKVPAECKECVVGTA
;
A
#
# COMPACT_ATOMS: atom_id res chain seq x y z
N MET A 1 -19.55 66.32 -1.99
CA MET A 1 -19.84 65.22 -1.05
C MET A 1 -18.84 64.11 -1.33
N GLN A 2 -17.89 63.88 -0.42
CA GLN A 2 -16.93 62.78 -0.55
C GLN A 2 -17.29 61.76 0.53
N GLU A 3 -17.96 60.68 0.14
CA GLU A 3 -18.19 59.53 1.03
C GLU A 3 -16.87 58.78 1.20
N GLN A 4 -16.40 58.66 2.44
CA GLN A 4 -15.25 57.80 2.76
C GLN A 4 -15.70 56.32 2.78
N PRO A 5 -14.89 55.38 2.26
CA PRO A 5 -15.21 53.96 2.31
C PRO A 5 -15.13 53.40 3.75
N PRO A 6 -15.93 52.37 4.09
CA PRO A 6 -16.02 51.85 5.45
C PRO A 6 -14.69 51.25 5.94
N PRO A 7 -14.41 51.27 7.27
CA PRO A 7 -13.16 50.80 7.83
C PRO A 7 -12.97 49.29 7.61
N ARG A 8 -11.77 48.92 7.14
CA ARG A 8 -11.38 47.52 6.97
C ARG A 8 -11.37 46.81 8.33
N HIS A 9 -12.07 45.69 8.40
CA HIS A 9 -12.21 44.87 9.60
C HIS A 9 -10.84 44.51 10.19
N GLN A 10 -10.62 44.87 11.45
CA GLN A 10 -9.46 44.48 12.23
C GLN A 10 -9.48 42.95 12.41
N LYS A 11 -8.54 42.25 11.79
CA LYS A 11 -8.42 40.80 11.94
C LYS A 11 -7.80 40.51 13.30
N GLY A 12 -8.59 39.95 14.22
CA GLY A 12 -8.10 39.45 15.51
C GLY A 12 -6.99 38.40 15.37
N PRO A 13 -6.38 37.97 16.49
CA PRO A 13 -5.25 37.05 16.47
C PRO A 13 -5.60 35.75 15.73
N THR A 14 -4.85 35.47 14.68
CA THR A 14 -5.04 34.30 13.80
C THR A 14 -4.58 33.00 14.44
N ILE A 15 -3.77 33.10 15.50
CA ILE A 15 -3.16 32.00 16.25
C ILE A 15 -3.66 32.07 17.69
N CYS A 16 -4.06 30.93 18.26
CA CYS A 16 -4.45 30.85 19.66
C CYS A 16 -3.26 30.59 20.58
N VAL A 17 -3.49 30.61 21.90
CA VAL A 17 -2.49 30.32 22.95
C VAL A 17 -1.82 28.94 22.81
N HIS A 18 -2.42 28.03 22.04
CA HIS A 18 -1.86 26.70 21.73
C HIS A 18 -0.94 26.69 20.49
N ASN A 19 -0.51 27.86 20.00
CA ASN A 19 0.29 28.02 18.77
C ASN A 19 -0.34 27.34 17.53
N ARG A 20 -1.68 27.29 17.46
CA ARG A 20 -2.43 26.76 16.32
C ARG A 20 -3.31 27.84 15.73
N ILE A 21 -3.60 27.73 14.43
CA ILE A 21 -4.60 28.60 13.78
C ILE A 21 -5.92 28.51 14.56
N LEU A 22 -6.44 29.64 15.02
CA LEU A 22 -7.60 29.72 15.93
C LEU A 22 -8.79 28.90 15.41
N ALA A 23 -9.13 29.09 14.13
CA ALA A 23 -10.21 28.37 13.45
C ALA A 23 -10.01 26.84 13.38
N GLN A 24 -8.78 26.34 13.54
CA GLN A 24 -8.44 24.91 13.46
C GLN A 24 -8.04 24.32 14.81
N CYS A 25 -8.03 25.12 15.89
CA CYS A 25 -7.65 24.63 17.19
C CYS A 25 -8.79 23.82 17.81
N LYS A 26 -8.52 22.54 18.09
CA LYS A 26 -9.47 21.64 18.75
C LYS A 26 -9.74 22.03 20.20
N GLU A 27 -8.72 22.51 20.90
CA GLU A 27 -8.79 22.90 22.31
C GLU A 27 -9.59 24.19 22.49
N CYS A 28 -9.51 25.13 21.54
CA CYS A 28 -10.31 26.36 21.54
C CYS A 28 -11.68 26.21 20.88
N GLY A 29 -12.07 25.00 20.43
CA GLY A 29 -13.33 24.81 19.69
C GLY A 29 -13.44 25.66 18.43
N GLY A 30 -12.32 25.88 17.72
CA GLY A 30 -12.24 26.78 16.57
C GLY A 30 -13.34 26.56 15.53
N SER A 31 -13.75 27.61 14.82
CA SER A 31 -14.89 27.60 13.89
C SER A 31 -14.85 26.50 12.82
N GLY A 32 -13.66 26.06 12.42
CA GLY A 32 -13.42 24.96 11.48
C GLY A 32 -13.45 23.55 12.11
N ILE A 33 -13.70 23.44 13.41
CA ILE A 33 -13.88 22.18 14.15
C ILE A 33 -15.38 21.92 14.31
N CYS A 34 -15.79 20.65 14.15
CA CYS A 34 -17.16 20.23 14.42
C CYS A 34 -17.31 19.72 15.86
N CYS A 35 -18.54 19.46 16.29
CA CYS A 35 -18.85 18.86 17.59
C CYS A 35 -18.08 17.54 17.86
N HIS A 36 -17.73 16.79 16.81
CA HIS A 36 -16.92 15.57 16.91
C HIS A 36 -15.41 15.80 17.09
N LYS A 37 -14.96 17.02 17.41
CA LYS A 37 -13.53 17.40 17.58
C LYS A 37 -12.65 17.09 16.36
N LYS A 38 -13.27 16.98 15.18
CA LYS A 38 -12.63 16.77 13.87
C LYS A 38 -12.72 18.06 13.04
N ARG A 39 -11.85 18.23 12.04
CA ARG A 39 -12.02 19.31 11.06
C ARG A 39 -13.35 19.12 10.35
N ARG A 40 -14.22 20.14 10.39
CA ARG A 40 -15.61 20.09 9.92
C ARG A 40 -15.70 19.62 8.47
N SER A 41 -14.83 20.13 7.59
CA SER A 41 -14.76 19.73 6.18
C SER A 41 -14.40 18.26 5.94
N LEU A 42 -13.74 17.59 6.90
CA LEU A 42 -13.30 16.19 6.82
C LEU A 42 -14.14 15.26 7.71
N CYS A 43 -15.12 15.79 8.44
CA CYS A 43 -15.93 14.99 9.34
C CYS A 43 -17.00 14.23 8.55
N LYS A 44 -16.95 12.89 8.60
CA LYS A 44 -17.95 12.04 7.93
C LYS A 44 -19.33 12.15 8.57
N GLU A 45 -19.38 12.19 9.89
CA GLU A 45 -20.62 12.30 10.68
C GLU A 45 -21.35 13.62 10.41
N CYS A 46 -20.63 14.70 10.09
CA CYS A 46 -21.21 15.99 9.71
C CYS A 46 -21.43 16.16 8.19
N GLY A 47 -21.19 15.13 7.37
CA GLY A 47 -21.27 15.26 5.91
C GLY A 47 -20.29 16.30 5.34
N GLY A 48 -19.10 16.42 5.94
CA GLY A 48 -18.14 17.48 5.63
C GLY A 48 -17.89 17.66 4.14
N SER A 49 -17.74 18.91 3.69
CA SER A 49 -17.68 19.29 2.27
C SER A 49 -16.61 18.59 1.44
N SER A 50 -15.57 18.05 2.08
CA SER A 50 -14.50 17.28 1.43
C SER A 50 -14.77 15.77 1.36
N ILE A 51 -15.90 15.29 1.87
CA ILE A 51 -16.34 13.90 1.81
C ILE A 51 -17.27 13.73 0.60
N CYS A 52 -17.07 12.69 -0.21
CA CYS A 52 -17.95 12.36 -1.32
C CYS A 52 -19.07 11.40 -0.87
N VAL A 53 -20.02 11.14 -1.77
CA VAL A 53 -21.12 10.19 -1.57
C VAL A 53 -20.65 8.78 -1.17
N HIS A 54 -19.45 8.37 -1.63
CA HIS A 54 -18.82 7.09 -1.24
C HIS A 54 -18.19 7.10 0.16
N ASN A 55 -18.45 8.13 0.97
CA ASN A 55 -17.95 8.29 2.34
C ASN A 55 -16.40 8.28 2.43
N ARG A 56 -15.74 8.77 1.37
CA ARG A 56 -14.29 8.92 1.22
C ARG A 56 -13.95 10.39 0.98
N GLN A 57 -12.71 10.80 1.28
CA GLN A 57 -12.27 12.16 0.92
C GLN A 57 -12.29 12.33 -0.60
N LYS A 58 -12.94 13.38 -1.12
CA LYS A 58 -13.14 13.65 -2.56
C LYS A 58 -11.84 13.52 -3.35
N SER A 59 -10.77 14.16 -2.88
CA SER A 59 -9.45 14.12 -3.53
C SER A 59 -8.82 12.72 -3.59
N ARG A 60 -9.25 11.78 -2.74
CA ARG A 60 -8.76 10.40 -2.65
C ARG A 60 -9.80 9.36 -3.07
N CYS A 61 -10.93 9.76 -3.62
CA CYS A 61 -11.93 8.84 -4.11
C CYS A 61 -11.67 8.50 -5.59
N LYS A 62 -11.40 7.23 -5.89
CA LYS A 62 -11.17 6.77 -7.27
C LYS A 62 -12.45 6.90 -8.12
N GLU A 63 -13.59 6.53 -7.55
CA GLU A 63 -14.90 6.57 -8.22
C GLU A 63 -15.34 8.00 -8.57
N CYS A 64 -14.93 9.01 -7.80
CA CYS A 64 -15.19 10.42 -8.10
C CYS A 64 -14.10 11.09 -8.96
N GLY A 65 -13.12 10.33 -9.50
CA GLY A 65 -12.00 10.92 -10.23
C GLY A 65 -11.14 11.87 -9.38
N GLY A 66 -11.03 11.58 -8.07
CA GLY A 66 -10.39 12.46 -7.10
C GLY A 66 -9.00 12.92 -7.55
N ALA A 67 -8.65 14.17 -7.25
CA ALA A 67 -7.45 14.84 -7.76
C ALA A 67 -6.11 14.10 -7.52
N SER A 68 -6.06 13.13 -6.60
CA SER A 68 -4.90 12.26 -6.36
C SER A 68 -4.68 11.19 -7.42
N PHE A 69 -5.66 10.89 -8.28
CA PHE A 69 -5.57 9.87 -9.33
C PHE A 69 -5.28 10.50 -10.70
N CYS A 70 -4.46 9.85 -11.51
CA CYS A 70 -4.26 10.23 -12.90
C CYS A 70 -5.30 9.58 -13.83
N VAL A 71 -5.27 9.93 -15.11
CA VAL A 71 -6.11 9.35 -16.17
C VAL A 71 -5.96 7.83 -16.26
N HIS A 72 -4.80 7.27 -15.88
CA HIS A 72 -4.57 5.82 -15.83
C HIS A 72 -5.20 5.13 -14.59
N GLY A 73 -5.97 5.85 -13.77
CA GLY A 73 -6.60 5.32 -12.56
C GLY A 73 -5.62 4.95 -11.43
N ARG A 74 -4.35 5.37 -11.55
CA ARG A 74 -3.28 5.18 -10.55
C ARG A 74 -3.10 6.46 -9.74
N ILE A 75 -2.54 6.36 -8.53
CA ILE A 75 -2.17 7.55 -7.73
C ILE A 75 -1.13 8.34 -8.52
N LYS A 76 -1.37 9.63 -8.81
CA LYS A 76 -0.53 10.51 -9.64
C LYS A 76 0.94 10.41 -9.28
N SER A 77 1.27 10.57 -7.99
CA SER A 77 2.66 10.53 -7.51
C SER A 77 3.37 9.18 -7.71
N ARG A 78 2.63 8.10 -7.96
CA ARG A 78 3.16 6.73 -8.14
C ARG A 78 2.97 6.20 -9.56
N CYS A 79 2.38 6.98 -10.46
CA CYS A 79 2.14 6.54 -11.83
C CYS A 79 3.44 6.64 -12.64
N LYS A 80 3.83 5.56 -13.33
CA LYS A 80 5.02 5.54 -14.18
C LYS A 80 4.81 6.27 -15.51
N GLU A 81 3.60 6.16 -16.08
CA GLU A 81 3.24 6.81 -17.35
C GLU A 81 3.08 8.33 -17.20
N CYS A 82 2.81 8.83 -15.99
CA CYS A 82 2.74 10.27 -15.72
C CYS A 82 4.01 10.82 -15.07
N ASP A 83 5.10 10.05 -15.04
CA ASP A 83 6.33 10.40 -14.33
C ASP A 83 6.08 10.97 -12.92
N GLY A 84 5.24 10.26 -12.17
CA GLY A 84 4.80 10.69 -10.85
C GLY A 84 5.97 11.01 -9.94
N THR A 85 5.81 12.01 -9.07
CA THR A 85 6.89 12.56 -8.23
C THR A 85 7.68 11.53 -7.40
N SER A 86 7.10 10.37 -7.10
CA SER A 86 7.74 9.26 -6.38
C SER A 86 8.44 8.24 -7.27
N ILE A 87 8.48 8.44 -8.60
CA ILE A 87 9.16 7.59 -9.59
C ILE A 87 10.49 8.27 -9.97
N CYS A 88 11.58 7.51 -9.99
CA CYS A 88 12.89 7.98 -10.47
C CYS A 88 13.04 7.76 -11.97
N GLU A 89 14.12 8.28 -12.54
CA GLU A 89 14.52 8.09 -13.94
C GLU A 89 14.54 6.61 -14.37
N HIS A 90 14.93 5.70 -13.46
CA HIS A 90 14.93 4.24 -13.67
C HIS A 90 13.51 3.61 -13.71
N LYS A 91 12.44 4.42 -13.80
CA LYS A 91 11.02 4.01 -13.76
C LYS A 91 10.68 3.10 -12.55
N ARG A 92 11.42 3.28 -11.46
CA ARG A 92 11.26 2.61 -10.16
C ARG A 92 10.78 3.62 -9.13
N ARG A 93 10.13 3.15 -8.05
CA ARG A 93 9.75 4.07 -6.96
C ARG A 93 11.02 4.56 -6.27
N LYS A 94 11.24 5.87 -6.17
CA LYS A 94 12.43 6.53 -5.57
C LYS A 94 12.89 5.85 -4.28
N SER A 95 11.98 5.72 -3.31
CA SER A 95 12.24 5.06 -2.00
C SER A 95 12.73 3.61 -2.08
N ARG A 96 12.58 2.91 -3.21
CA ARG A 96 12.92 1.49 -3.40
C ARG A 96 13.93 1.27 -4.53
N CYS A 97 14.41 2.33 -5.16
CA CYS A 97 15.40 2.24 -6.23
C CYS A 97 16.79 2.06 -5.60
N LYS A 98 17.51 1.02 -6.03
CA LYS A 98 18.88 0.74 -5.56
C LYS A 98 19.88 1.74 -6.14
N GLU A 99 19.75 2.04 -7.44
CA GLU A 99 20.60 3.00 -8.16
C GLU A 99 20.54 4.39 -7.52
N CYS A 100 19.33 4.87 -7.19
CA CYS A 100 19.16 6.15 -6.50
C CYS A 100 19.40 6.09 -4.97
N LYS A 101 19.88 4.97 -4.42
CA LYS A 101 20.02 4.73 -2.96
C LYS A 101 18.80 5.22 -2.17
N GLY A 102 17.60 4.83 -2.64
CA GLY A 102 16.35 5.31 -2.07
C GLY A 102 16.26 5.10 -0.56
N THR A 103 15.49 5.93 0.15
CA THR A 103 15.38 5.90 1.62
C THR A 103 15.01 4.53 2.22
N GLY A 104 14.35 3.66 1.45
CA GLY A 104 14.01 2.30 1.83
C GLY A 104 15.07 1.24 1.52
N ILE A 105 16.24 1.61 1.02
CA ILE A 105 17.40 0.76 0.77
C ILE A 105 18.42 0.99 1.91
N CYS A 106 18.99 -0.10 2.44
CA CYS A 106 20.07 -0.03 3.42
C CYS A 106 21.45 -0.08 2.73
N GLU A 107 22.51 0.12 3.51
CA GLU A 107 23.90 0.03 3.04
C GLU A 107 24.23 -1.31 2.36
N HIS A 108 23.58 -2.41 2.77
CA HIS A 108 23.71 -3.73 2.16
C HIS A 108 23.01 -3.88 0.80
N ASN A 109 22.56 -2.80 0.16
CA ASN A 109 21.79 -2.81 -1.09
C ASN A 109 20.52 -3.69 -1.07
N LYS A 110 19.98 -3.92 0.13
CA LYS A 110 18.73 -4.65 0.37
C LYS A 110 17.64 -3.66 0.80
N GLN A 111 16.37 -4.05 0.67
CA GLN A 111 15.29 -3.23 1.26
C GLN A 111 15.45 -3.23 2.78
N ARG A 112 15.57 -2.05 3.39
CA ARG A 112 15.82 -1.86 4.82
C ARG A 112 14.87 -2.67 5.70
N SER A 113 13.58 -2.65 5.38
CA SER A 113 12.55 -3.43 6.09
C SER A 113 12.75 -4.95 6.05
N ARG A 114 13.51 -5.48 5.09
CA ARG A 114 13.76 -6.92 4.88
C ARG A 114 15.22 -7.32 5.06
N CYS A 115 16.10 -6.37 5.40
CA CYS A 115 17.51 -6.66 5.63
C CYS A 115 17.65 -7.30 7.00
N LYS A 116 18.24 -8.49 7.06
CA LYS A 116 18.49 -9.20 8.33
C LYS A 116 19.57 -8.49 9.14
N ASP A 117 20.62 -8.06 8.45
CA ASP A 117 21.80 -7.42 9.04
C ASP A 117 21.42 -6.08 9.72
N CYS A 118 20.44 -5.35 9.18
CA CYS A 118 19.91 -4.13 9.78
C CYS A 118 18.73 -4.36 10.76
N GLY A 119 18.38 -5.60 11.09
CA GLY A 119 17.23 -5.89 11.94
C GLY A 119 15.89 -5.40 11.37
N GLY A 120 15.73 -5.45 10.05
CA GLY A 120 14.60 -4.85 9.32
C GLY A 120 13.25 -5.21 9.92
N SER A 121 12.31 -4.25 9.91
CA SER A 121 11.01 -4.37 10.59
C SER A 121 10.13 -5.57 10.16
N SER A 122 10.41 -6.18 9.01
CA SER A 122 9.74 -7.39 8.53
C SER A 122 10.44 -8.69 8.96
N ILE A 123 11.57 -8.62 9.64
CA ILE A 123 12.35 -9.77 10.13
C ILE A 123 12.02 -10.00 11.61
N CYS A 124 11.76 -11.24 11.99
CA CYS A 124 11.54 -11.62 13.39
C CYS A 124 12.87 -11.91 14.10
N SER A 125 12.83 -12.08 15.41
CA SER A 125 13.97 -12.52 16.23
C SER A 125 14.61 -13.83 15.70
N HIS A 126 13.83 -14.72 15.08
CA HIS A 126 14.33 -15.96 14.46
C HIS A 126 15.06 -15.74 13.13
N GLY A 127 15.29 -14.50 12.69
CA GLY A 127 15.96 -14.21 11.41
C GLY A 127 15.13 -14.57 10.17
N ARG A 128 13.83 -14.86 10.34
CA ARG A 128 12.87 -15.18 9.26
C ARG A 128 11.99 -13.97 8.97
N VAL A 129 11.36 -13.93 7.80
CA VAL A 129 10.34 -12.89 7.51
C VAL A 129 9.14 -13.13 8.43
N ARG A 130 8.77 -12.16 9.27
CA ARG A 130 7.66 -12.23 10.26
C ARG A 130 6.38 -12.81 9.66
N TYR A 131 6.02 -12.37 8.46
CA TYR A 131 4.84 -12.83 7.75
C TYR A 131 4.82 -14.36 7.51
N GLN A 132 5.97 -14.99 7.35
CA GLN A 132 6.13 -16.41 7.03
C GLN A 132 6.69 -17.24 8.20
N CYS A 133 7.03 -16.61 9.33
CA CYS A 133 7.63 -17.29 10.45
C CYS A 133 6.57 -18.11 11.20
N LYS A 134 6.73 -19.44 11.21
CA LYS A 134 5.84 -20.36 11.95
C LYS A 134 5.87 -20.09 13.46
N ASP A 135 7.06 -19.88 13.99
CA ASP A 135 7.31 -19.67 15.42
C ASP A 135 6.70 -18.35 15.93
N CYS A 136 6.53 -17.36 15.05
CA CYS A 136 5.85 -16.10 15.36
C CYS A 136 4.35 -16.10 15.00
N GLY A 137 3.77 -17.23 14.54
CA GLY A 137 2.39 -17.26 14.06
C GLY A 137 2.15 -16.34 12.85
N GLY A 138 3.14 -16.23 11.95
CA GLY A 138 3.09 -15.34 10.80
C GLY A 138 1.83 -15.53 9.97
N LYS A 139 1.23 -14.43 9.48
CA LYS A 139 -0.06 -14.43 8.77
C LYS A 139 -0.11 -15.32 7.51
N ALA A 140 1.04 -15.69 6.94
CA ALA A 140 1.13 -16.66 5.84
C ALA A 140 0.89 -18.11 6.27
N ILE A 141 0.92 -18.39 7.57
CA ILE A 141 0.75 -19.72 8.15
C ILE A 141 -0.72 -19.89 8.53
N CYS A 142 -1.30 -21.04 8.19
CA CYS A 142 -2.65 -21.41 8.62
C CYS A 142 -2.61 -22.15 9.97
N GLU A 143 -3.79 -22.45 10.52
CA GLU A 143 -3.94 -23.22 11.77
C GLU A 143 -3.24 -24.59 11.71
N HIS A 144 -3.18 -25.22 10.54
CA HIS A 144 -2.47 -26.48 10.28
C HIS A 144 -0.93 -26.35 10.25
N LYS A 145 -0.35 -25.22 10.69
CA LYS A 145 1.10 -24.93 10.68
C LYS A 145 1.77 -25.04 9.30
N ARG A 146 0.96 -24.98 8.23
CA ARG A 146 1.35 -25.01 6.81
C ARG A 146 1.25 -23.61 6.20
N MET A 147 1.94 -23.39 5.08
CA MET A 147 1.74 -22.16 4.30
C MET A 147 0.29 -22.13 3.80
N ARG A 148 -0.47 -21.10 4.16
CA ARG A 148 -1.89 -20.92 3.85
C ARG A 148 -2.17 -21.06 2.35
N THR A 149 -1.27 -20.56 1.50
CA THR A 149 -1.41 -20.68 0.03
C THR A 149 -1.29 -22.11 -0.49
N ARG A 150 -0.59 -23.00 0.23
CA ARG A 150 -0.33 -24.40 -0.16
C ARG A 150 -1.04 -25.42 0.74
N CYS A 151 -1.89 -24.97 1.67
CA CYS A 151 -2.60 -25.86 2.57
C CYS A 151 -3.80 -26.46 1.84
N LYS A 152 -3.87 -27.79 1.76
CA LYS A 152 -4.98 -28.53 1.13
C LYS A 152 -6.28 -28.35 1.90
N GLU A 153 -6.22 -28.49 3.22
CA GLU A 153 -7.37 -28.35 4.13
C GLU A 153 -7.98 -26.94 4.03
N CYS A 154 -7.15 -25.90 3.91
CA CYS A 154 -7.64 -24.52 3.71
C CYS A 154 -8.00 -24.19 2.25
N LYS A 155 -7.93 -25.16 1.31
CA LYS A 155 -8.05 -24.95 -0.14
C LYS A 155 -7.26 -23.72 -0.61
N GLY A 156 -5.98 -23.67 -0.21
CA GLY A 156 -5.11 -22.53 -0.44
C GLY A 156 -5.06 -22.12 -1.91
N ALA A 157 -4.76 -20.85 -2.19
CA ALA A 157 -4.81 -20.30 -3.56
C ALA A 157 -3.93 -21.05 -4.59
N SER A 158 -2.91 -21.79 -4.14
CA SER A 158 -2.06 -22.63 -4.99
C SER A 158 -2.56 -24.06 -5.14
N ILE A 159 -3.65 -24.45 -4.50
CA ILE A 159 -4.27 -25.78 -4.60
C ILE A 159 -5.38 -25.73 -5.66
N CYS A 160 -5.41 -26.73 -6.54
CA CYS A 160 -6.47 -26.87 -7.54
C CYS A 160 -7.66 -27.65 -6.96
N GLN A 161 -8.71 -27.79 -7.76
CA GLN A 161 -9.88 -28.62 -7.40
C GLN A 161 -9.55 -30.10 -7.19
N HIS A 162 -8.40 -30.58 -7.67
CA HIS A 162 -7.92 -31.97 -7.53
C HIS A 162 -6.98 -32.17 -6.31
N ASP A 163 -6.99 -31.27 -5.33
CA ASP A 163 -6.13 -31.30 -4.13
C ASP A 163 -4.61 -31.40 -4.40
N LYS A 164 -4.20 -31.04 -5.61
CA LYS A 164 -2.81 -30.96 -6.05
C LYS A 164 -2.39 -29.49 -6.11
N VAL A 165 -1.10 -29.23 -5.99
CA VAL A 165 -0.58 -27.87 -6.21
C VAL A 165 -0.76 -27.54 -7.69
N ARG A 166 -1.44 -26.43 -8.01
CA ARG A 166 -1.89 -26.03 -9.35
C ARG A 166 -0.81 -26.19 -10.41
N TYR A 167 0.40 -25.69 -10.14
CA TYR A 167 1.51 -25.73 -11.11
C TYR A 167 2.09 -27.14 -11.35
N ARG A 168 1.77 -28.12 -10.51
CA ARG A 168 2.15 -29.54 -10.66
C ARG A 168 0.97 -30.43 -11.04
N CYS A 169 -0.21 -29.87 -11.25
CA CYS A 169 -1.41 -30.66 -11.51
C CYS A 169 -1.51 -31.00 -13.00
N LYS A 170 -1.35 -32.29 -13.32
CA LYS A 170 -1.50 -32.85 -14.67
C LYS A 170 -2.82 -32.45 -15.34
N GLU A 171 -3.90 -32.60 -14.58
CA GLU A 171 -5.27 -32.33 -15.04
C GLU A 171 -5.55 -30.83 -15.28
N CYS A 172 -4.81 -29.94 -14.61
CA CYS A 172 -4.93 -28.50 -14.82
C CYS A 172 -4.07 -27.98 -15.98
N LYS A 173 -3.35 -28.86 -16.72
CA LYS A 173 -2.44 -28.49 -17.82
C LYS A 173 -1.61 -27.26 -17.49
N ALA A 174 -1.01 -27.25 -16.30
CA ALA A 174 -0.24 -26.09 -15.85
C ALA A 174 0.89 -25.78 -16.84
N ALA A 175 1.09 -24.50 -17.16
CA ALA A 175 2.14 -24.00 -18.05
C ALA A 175 3.59 -24.38 -17.64
N SER A 176 3.76 -25.05 -16.50
CA SER A 176 5.04 -25.53 -15.96
C SER A 176 5.21 -27.04 -16.13
N MET A 177 4.36 -27.68 -16.92
CA MET A 177 4.50 -29.08 -17.33
C MET A 177 4.85 -29.17 -18.81
N CYS A 178 5.67 -30.15 -19.17
CA CYS A 178 5.92 -30.52 -20.55
C CYS A 178 4.71 -31.25 -21.15
N GLU A 179 4.75 -31.47 -22.47
CA GLU A 179 3.76 -32.26 -23.21
C GLU A 179 3.58 -33.69 -22.65
N HIS A 180 4.62 -34.24 -22.02
CA HIS A 180 4.60 -35.54 -21.32
C HIS A 180 3.91 -35.50 -19.93
N GLY A 181 3.28 -34.38 -19.57
CA GLY A 181 2.51 -34.22 -18.33
C GLY A 181 3.34 -34.31 -17.05
N LYS A 182 4.65 -34.03 -17.12
CA LYS A 182 5.57 -33.94 -15.97
C LYS A 182 6.15 -32.54 -15.92
N VAL A 183 6.69 -32.11 -14.78
CA VAL A 183 7.51 -30.89 -14.78
C VAL A 183 8.77 -31.15 -15.61
N PRO A 184 9.24 -30.21 -16.46
CA PRO A 184 10.38 -30.44 -17.35
C PRO A 184 11.63 -30.99 -16.64
N ALA A 185 11.91 -30.51 -15.42
CA ALA A 185 13.04 -30.98 -14.60
C ALA A 185 12.94 -32.44 -14.13
N GLU A 186 11.75 -33.04 -14.15
CA GLU A 186 11.50 -34.43 -13.74
C GLU A 186 11.15 -35.32 -14.95
N CYS A 187 11.15 -34.76 -16.16
CA CYS A 187 10.78 -35.47 -17.38
C CYS A 187 12.04 -36.00 -18.08
N LYS A 188 12.29 -37.30 -18.00
CA LYS A 188 13.44 -37.95 -18.66
C LYS A 188 13.53 -37.59 -20.16
N GLU A 189 12.40 -37.55 -20.87
CA GLU A 189 12.34 -37.18 -22.29
C GLU A 189 12.70 -35.71 -22.55
N CYS A 190 12.37 -34.80 -21.64
CA CYS A 190 12.70 -33.37 -21.79
C CYS A 190 14.10 -33.03 -21.28
N VAL A 191 14.64 -33.80 -20.33
CA VAL A 191 16.00 -33.61 -19.78
C VAL A 191 17.06 -34.11 -20.76
N VAL A 192 16.73 -35.11 -21.59
CA VAL A 192 17.66 -35.67 -22.59
C VAL A 192 17.71 -34.83 -23.87
N GLY A 193 16.66 -34.06 -24.20
CA GLY A 193 16.59 -33.23 -25.41
C GLY A 193 17.24 -31.83 -25.33
N THR A 194 18.01 -31.54 -24.26
CA THR A 194 18.69 -30.25 -24.04
C THR A 194 20.23 -30.37 -24.06
N ALA A 195 20.76 -31.28 -24.90
CA ALA A 195 22.20 -31.38 -25.20
C ALA A 195 22.44 -31.00 -26.66
#